data_AF-A0A3R6GYX3-F1
#
_entry.id   AF-A0A3R6GYX3-F1
#
_cell.length_a   1.000
_cell.length_b   1.000
_cell.length_c   1.000
_cell.angle_alpha   90.00
_cell.angle_beta   90.00
_cell.angle_gamma   90.00
#
_symmetry.space_group_name_H-M   'P 1'
#
loop_
_entity.id
_entity.type
_entity.pdbx_description
1 polymer ?
#
loop_
_entity_poly.entity_id
_entity_poly.type
_entity_poly.pdbx_seq_one_letter_code
_entity_poly.pdbx_strand_id
1 'polypeptide(L)' 'MCSVEVHNMRLKREVYLEQIRPYYDSDIIKVITGVRKSGKSILLETIKDELAERGVHGDHIIYLNLEDMDYSETIP' A
#
# COMPACT_ATOMS: atom_id res chain seq x y z
N MET A 1 20.00 -17.68 17.65
CA MET A 1 18.84 -17.96 16.79
C MET A 1 18.88 -16.95 15.66
N CYS A 2 19.21 -17.41 14.47
CA CYS A 2 19.30 -16.56 13.28
C CYS A 2 17.87 -16.32 12.79
N SER A 3 17.28 -15.17 13.13
CA SER A 3 16.06 -14.72 12.46
C SER A 3 16.48 -14.30 11.07
N VAL A 4 16.16 -15.13 10.07
CA VAL A 4 16.32 -14.76 8.68
C VAL A 4 15.38 -13.58 8.43
N GLU A 5 15.93 -12.38 8.38
CA GLU A 5 15.23 -11.24 7.77
C GLU A 5 14.95 -11.64 6.33
N VAL A 6 13.69 -11.87 6.02
CA VAL A 6 13.22 -11.90 4.64
C VAL A 6 13.45 -10.49 4.11
N HIS A 7 14.62 -10.24 3.53
CA HIS A 7 14.89 -9.04 2.76
C HIS A 7 14.02 -9.15 1.50
N ASN A 8 12.76 -8.70 1.62
CA ASN A 8 11.86 -8.57 0.50
C ASN A 8 12.42 -7.42 -0.34
N MET A 9 13.31 -7.73 -1.30
CA MET A 9 13.92 -6.73 -2.16
C MET A 9 12.86 -6.13 -3.07
N ARG A 10 12.12 -5.16 -2.53
CA ARG A 10 11.15 -4.34 -3.24
C ARG A 10 11.87 -3.08 -3.67
N LEU A 11 12.07 -2.93 -4.97
CA LEU A 11 12.55 -1.66 -5.53
C LEU A 11 11.48 -0.60 -5.31
N LYS A 12 11.78 0.37 -4.45
CA LYS A 12 10.91 1.54 -4.23
C LYS A 12 10.79 2.31 -5.54
N ARG A 13 9.56 2.67 -5.87
CA ARG A 13 9.20 3.40 -7.09
C ARG A 13 9.26 4.91 -6.82
N GLU A 14 10.45 5.41 -6.51
CA GLU A 14 10.66 6.79 -6.01
C GLU A 14 9.98 7.85 -6.87
N VAL A 15 10.09 7.79 -8.20
CA VAL A 15 9.44 8.76 -9.11
C VAL A 15 7.93 8.87 -8.87
N TYR A 16 7.24 7.76 -8.57
CA TYR A 16 5.81 7.77 -8.31
C TYR A 16 5.52 8.17 -6.86
N LEU A 17 6.36 7.74 -5.91
CA LEU A 17 6.20 8.08 -4.49
C LEU A 17 6.41 9.58 -4.25
N GLU A 18 7.40 10.20 -4.89
CA GLU A 18 7.64 11.65 -4.84
C GLU A 18 6.43 12.47 -5.30
N GLN A 19 5.65 11.95 -6.25
CA GLN A 19 4.42 12.60 -6.70
C GLN A 19 3.27 12.47 -5.70
N ILE A 20 3.25 11.41 -4.88
CA ILE A 20 2.13 11.10 -3.97
C ILE A 20 2.39 11.65 -2.56
N ARG A 21 3.64 11.63 -2.07
CA ARG A 21 4.06 12.08 -0.72
C ARG A 21 3.51 13.45 -0.31
N PRO A 22 3.49 14.49 -1.17
CA PRO A 22 2.92 15.80 -0.82
C PRO A 22 1.44 15.76 -0.45
N TYR A 23 0.73 14.71 -0.86
CA TYR A 23 -0.71 14.54 -0.66
C TYR A 23 -1.04 13.52 0.43
N TYR A 24 -0.07 12.97 1.17
CA TYR A 24 -0.38 12.00 2.23
C TYR A 24 -1.35 12.55 3.27
N ASP A 25 -1.13 13.79 3.69
CA ASP A 25 -1.93 14.43 4.75
C ASP A 25 -3.05 15.33 4.18
N SER A 26 -3.30 15.28 2.86
CA SER A 26 -4.38 16.04 2.24
C SER A 26 -5.70 15.28 2.26
N ASP A 27 -6.79 16.02 2.51
CA ASP A 27 -8.17 15.55 2.51
C ASP A 27 -8.72 15.40 1.08
N ILE A 28 -8.01 14.62 0.26
CA ILE A 28 -8.39 14.29 -1.11
C ILE A 28 -8.32 12.78 -1.33
N ILE A 29 -9.11 12.29 -2.29
CA ILE A 29 -9.07 10.91 -2.75
C ILE A 29 -7.99 10.77 -3.83
N LYS A 30 -7.05 9.85 -3.62
CA LYS A 30 -5.96 9.55 -4.58
C LYS A 30 -6.35 8.33 -5.41
N VAL A 31 -6.44 8.48 -6.73
CA VAL A 31 -6.77 7.38 -7.64
C VAL A 31 -5.52 7.00 -8.43
N ILE A 32 -5.03 5.76 -8.25
CA ILE A 32 -3.88 5.21 -8.99
C ILE A 32 -4.41 4.34 -10.13
N THR A 33 -4.21 4.78 -11.37
CA THR A 33 -4.64 4.05 -12.56
C THR A 33 -3.46 3.40 -13.30
N GLY A 34 -3.75 2.47 -14.22
CA GLY A 34 -2.76 1.84 -15.08
C GLY A 34 -3.08 0.40 -15.42
N VAL A 35 -2.36 -0.15 -16.39
CA VAL A 35 -2.60 -1.51 -16.94
C VAL A 35 -2.49 -2.62 -15.89
N ARG A 36 -3.15 -3.77 -16.13
CA ARG A 36 -3.03 -4.96 -15.28
C ARG A 36 -1.56 -5.36 -15.16
N LYS A 37 -1.14 -5.83 -13.98
CA LYS A 37 0.26 -6.18 -13.63
C LYS A 37 1.26 -5.01 -13.66
N SER A 38 0.80 -3.75 -13.72
CA SER A 38 1.71 -2.59 -13.61
C SER A 38 2.32 -2.40 -12.22
N GLY A 39 1.96 -3.20 -11.20
CA GLY A 39 2.53 -3.12 -9.85
C GLY A 39 1.87 -2.07 -8.94
N LYS A 40 0.59 -1.73 -9.16
CA LYS A 40 -0.16 -0.79 -8.31
C LYS A 40 -0.31 -1.29 -6.88
N SER A 41 -0.58 -2.58 -6.67
CA SER A 41 -0.69 -3.17 -5.33
C SER A 41 0.63 -3.03 -4.56
N ILE A 42 1.77 -3.25 -5.23
CA ILE A 42 3.09 -3.03 -4.64
C ILE A 42 3.32 -1.56 -4.28
N LEU A 43 2.87 -0.62 -5.12
CA LEU A 43 2.94 0.81 -4.81
C LEU A 43 2.08 1.17 -3.58
N LEU A 44 0.85 0.66 -3.51
CA LEU A 44 -0.04 0.86 -2.35
C LEU A 44 0.55 0.25 -1.07
N GLU A 45 1.13 -0.95 -1.14
CA GLU A 45 1.83 -1.57 -0.01
C GLU A 45 3.04 -0.72 0.43
N THR A 46 3.80 -0.15 -0.51
CA THR A 46 4.92 0.73 -0.17
C THR A 46 4.45 2.00 0.54
N ILE A 47 3.35 2.61 0.07
CA ILE A 47 2.74 3.78 0.73
C ILE A 47 2.28 3.40 2.14
N LYS A 48 1.66 2.24 2.31
CA LYS A 48 1.23 1.71 3.60
C LYS A 48 2.42 1.60 4.58
N ASP A 49 3.52 1.02 4.12
CA ASP A 49 4.74 0.85 4.91
C ASP A 49 5.34 2.23 5.28
N GLU A 50 5.39 3.18 4.34
CA GLU A 50 5.84 4.57 4.63
C GLU A 50 4.95 5.28 5.66
N LEU A 51 3.63 5.08 5.61
CA LEU A 51 2.72 5.66 6.61
C LEU A 51 2.96 5.07 8.00
N ALA A 52 3.19 3.75 8.09
CA ALA A 52 3.56 3.10 9.34
C ALA A 52 4.91 3.60 9.86
N GLU A 53 5.92 3.73 9.00
CA GLU A 53 7.24 4.31 9.34
C GLU A 53 7.14 5.76 9.83
N ARG A 54 6.18 6.55 9.32
CA ARG A 54 5.88 7.92 9.79
C ARG A 54 5.15 7.95 11.15
N GLY A 55 4.75 6.79 11.69
CA GLY A 55 4.07 6.68 12.98
C GLY A 55 2.54 6.63 12.90
N VAL A 56 1.94 6.44 11.71
CA VAL A 56 0.50 6.17 11.61
C VAL A 56 0.22 4.79 12.18
N HIS A 57 -0.64 4.72 13.19
CA HIS A 57 -0.99 3.45 13.84
C HIS A 57 -1.73 2.53 12.86
N GLY A 58 -1.44 1.23 12.91
CA GLY A 58 -2.01 0.24 11.99
C GLY A 58 -3.55 0.24 11.97
N ASP A 59 -4.19 0.52 13.10
CA ASP A 59 -5.65 0.60 13.21
C ASP A 59 -6.27 1.76 12.40
N HIS A 60 -5.46 2.74 11.99
CA HIS A 60 -5.86 3.84 11.13
C HIS A 60 -5.54 3.58 9.64
N ILE A 61 -5.06 2.38 9.31
CA ILE A 61 -4.69 1.97 7.97
C ILE A 61 -5.60 0.80 7.55
N ILE A 62 -6.60 1.08 6.74
CA ILE A 62 -7.52 0.06 6.21
C ILE A 62 -7.05 -0.35 4.82
N TYR A 63 -6.62 -1.60 4.66
CA TYR A 63 -6.21 -2.18 3.39
C TYR A 63 -7.19 -3.26 2.95
N LEU A 64 -7.71 -3.13 1.73
CA LEU A 64 -8.70 -4.06 1.17
C LEU A 64 -8.26 -4.50 -0.23
N ASN A 65 -8.03 -5.80 -0.42
CA ASN A 65 -7.84 -6.39 -1.74
C ASN A 65 -9.20 -6.81 -2.32
N LEU A 66 -9.69 -6.07 -3.31
CA LEU A 66 -10.97 -6.32 -3.96
C LEU A 66 -10.91 -7.40 -5.05
N GLU A 67 -9.70 -7.82 -5.47
CA GLU A 67 -9.54 -8.91 -6.43
C GLU A 67 -9.70 -10.29 -5.76
N ASP A 68 -9.50 -10.36 -4.45
CA ASP A 68 -9.69 -11.58 -3.65
C ASP A 68 -11.18 -11.72 -3.39
N MET A 69 -11.85 -12.55 -4.19
CA MET A 69 -13.30 -12.76 -4.21
C MET A 69 -13.87 -13.51 -2.99
N ASP A 70 -13.14 -13.55 -1.87
CA ASP A 70 -13.61 -14.12 -0.60
C ASP A 70 -14.63 -13.22 0.13
N TYR A 71 -14.86 -12.00 -0.36
CA TYR A 71 -15.90 -11.10 0.16
C TYR A 71 -17.30 -11.35 -0.42
N SER A 72 -17.49 -12.40 -1.24
CA SER A 72 -18.78 -12.69 -1.86
C SER A 72 -19.80 -13.38 -0.95
N GLU A 73 -19.39 -13.92 0.21
CA GLU A 73 -20.29 -14.76 1.04
C GLU A 73 -20.45 -14.35 2.51
N THR A 74 -19.89 -13.24 2.98
CA THR A 74 -20.08 -12.82 4.39
C THR A 74 -20.36 -11.33 4.54
N ILE A 75 -21.46 -10.89 3.95
CA ILE A 75 -22.24 -9.76 4.49
C ILE A 75 -23.54 -10.40 5.04
N PRO A 76 -23.79 -10.39 6.35
CA PRO A 76 -25.10 -10.79 6.88
C PRO A 76 -26.20 -9.83 6.45
#